data_AF-A0A957X537-F1
#
_entry.id   AF-A0A957X537-F1
#
_cell.length_a   1.000
_cell.length_b   1.000
_cell.length_c   1.000
_cell.angle_alpha   90.00
_cell.angle_beta   90.00
_cell.angle_gamma   90.00
#
_symmetry.space_group_name_H-M   'P 1'
#
loop_
_entity.id
_entity.type
_entity.pdbx_description
1 polymer ?
#
loop_
_entity_poly.entity_id
_entity_poly.type
_entity_poly.pdbx_seq_one_letter_code
_entity_poly.pdbx_strand_id
1 'polypeptide(L)'
;MLPIIDTHQHLWDLSKFHLPWTAGAGVLERSYVQSDYAEATAGLNVVKAVYMEVDVDPAQQVAEAEYIIDQCRREDTPTVGAVISGRPAESGFQDYITRFADNPAI
;
A
#
# COMPACT_ATOMS: atom_id res chain seq x y z
N MET A 1 -15.92 -21.95 0.50
CA MET A 1 -16.17 -20.52 0.22
C MET A 1 -15.40 -20.16 -1.04
N LEU A 2 -15.90 -19.28 -1.90
CA LEU A 2 -15.20 -18.89 -3.14
C LEU A 2 -13.92 -18.10 -2.77
N PRO A 3 -12.73 -18.41 -3.32
CA PRO A 3 -11.54 -17.58 -3.09
C PRO A 3 -11.69 -16.21 -3.75
N ILE A 4 -11.43 -15.14 -2.99
CA ILE A 4 -11.49 -13.76 -3.45
C ILE A 4 -10.08 -13.18 -3.53
N ILE A 5 -9.78 -12.49 -4.63
CA ILE A 5 -8.61 -11.63 -4.74
C ILE A 5 -9.12 -10.20 -4.65
N ASP A 6 -8.67 -9.45 -3.65
CA ASP A 6 -8.93 -8.02 -3.54
C ASP A 6 -7.87 -7.27 -4.36
N THR A 7 -8.27 -6.75 -5.51
CA THR A 7 -7.31 -6.10 -6.43
C THR A 7 -7.00 -4.66 -6.07
N HIS A 8 -7.63 -4.09 -5.02
CA HIS A 8 -7.51 -2.67 -4.71
C HIS A 8 -7.62 -2.41 -3.21
N GLN A 9 -6.51 -2.60 -2.51
CA GLN A 9 -6.40 -2.41 -1.07
C GLN A 9 -5.56 -1.16 -0.74
N HIS A 10 -6.04 -0.29 0.14
CA HIS A 10 -5.23 0.79 0.71
C HIS A 10 -4.91 0.49 2.18
N LEU A 11 -3.65 0.70 2.57
CA LEU A 11 -3.16 0.57 3.94
C LEU A 11 -2.23 1.73 4.25
N TRP A 12 -2.30 2.29 5.45
CA TRP A 12 -1.39 3.35 5.87
C TRP A 12 -1.18 3.35 7.38
N ASP A 13 0.05 3.65 7.79
CA ASP A 13 0.45 3.78 9.19
C ASP A 13 0.91 5.22 9.45
N LEU A 14 0.05 6.01 10.10
CA LEU A 14 0.31 7.41 10.43
C LEU A 14 1.41 7.59 11.48
N SER A 15 1.90 6.51 12.11
CA SER A 15 3.11 6.57 12.94
C SER A 15 4.41 6.53 12.12
N LYS A 16 4.33 6.17 10.83
CA LYS A 16 5.48 6.03 9.91
C LYS A 16 5.43 7.02 8.76
N PHE A 17 4.25 7.29 8.23
CA PHE A 17 4.05 8.09 7.04
C PHE A 17 3.17 9.31 7.32
N HIS A 18 3.50 10.41 6.67
CA HIS A 18 2.74 11.64 6.69
C HIS A 18 1.85 11.71 5.45
N LEU A 19 0.53 11.72 5.68
CA LEU A 19 -0.49 11.81 4.64
C LEU A 19 -1.30 13.09 4.91
N PRO A 20 -0.91 14.25 4.34
CA PRO A 20 -1.57 15.52 4.64
C PRO A 20 -3.09 15.51 4.40
N TRP A 21 -3.54 14.72 3.42
CA TRP A 21 -4.94 14.64 3.03
C TRP A 21 -5.83 13.94 4.06
N THR A 22 -5.28 13.21 5.04
CA THR A 22 -6.10 12.56 6.09
C THR A 22 -6.57 13.55 7.15
N ALA A 23 -5.94 14.72 7.27
CA ALA A 23 -6.30 15.71 8.28
C ALA A 23 -7.71 16.25 8.03
N GLY A 24 -8.60 16.11 9.02
CA GLY A 24 -10.01 16.47 8.89
C GLY A 24 -10.83 15.55 7.96
N ALA A 25 -10.29 14.40 7.53
CA ALA A 25 -10.98 13.44 6.68
C ALA A 25 -11.91 12.48 7.46
N GLY A 26 -12.18 12.78 8.73
CA GLY A 26 -13.11 12.02 9.57
C GLY A 26 -12.60 10.62 9.88
N VAL A 27 -13.31 9.59 9.41
CA VAL A 27 -12.96 8.18 9.70
C VAL A 27 -11.57 7.80 9.16
N LEU A 28 -11.08 8.51 8.15
CA LEU A 28 -9.76 8.26 7.54
C LEU A 28 -8.60 8.91 8.32
N GLU A 29 -8.88 9.70 9.36
CA GLU A 29 -7.88 10.40 10.18
C GLU A 29 -7.26 9.47 11.25
N ARG A 30 -6.96 8.22 10.88
CA ARG A 30 -6.25 7.24 11.70
C ARG A 30 -5.47 6.27 10.81
N SER A 31 -4.58 5.48 11.39
CA SER A 31 -3.93 4.37 10.68
C SER A 31 -4.94 3.27 10.30
N TYR A 32 -4.74 2.69 9.12
CA TYR A 32 -5.40 1.48 8.65
C TYR A 32 -4.31 0.47 8.25
N VAL A 33 -4.03 -0.49 9.14
CA VAL A 33 -2.94 -1.45 8.99
C VAL A 33 -3.47 -2.87 8.73
N GLN A 34 -2.57 -3.84 8.57
CA GLN A 34 -2.96 -5.21 8.22
C GLN A 34 -3.94 -5.85 9.21
N SER A 35 -3.86 -5.53 10.50
CA SER A 35 -4.83 -6.04 11.48
C SER A 35 -6.24 -5.49 11.25
N ASP A 36 -6.38 -4.21 10.87
CA ASP A 36 -7.67 -3.62 10.53
C ASP A 36 -8.26 -4.31 9.29
N TYR A 37 -7.42 -4.58 8.29
CA TYR A 37 -7.85 -5.28 7.08
C TYR A 37 -8.26 -6.73 7.33
N ALA A 38 -7.52 -7.45 8.18
CA ALA A 38 -7.87 -8.81 8.57
C ALA A 38 -9.23 -8.86 9.30
N GLU A 39 -9.52 -7.88 10.14
CA GLU A 39 -10.83 -7.74 10.79
C GLU A 39 -11.92 -7.43 9.77
N ALA A 40 -11.69 -6.47 8.86
CA ALA A 40 -12.67 -6.06 7.85
C ALA A 40 -13.01 -7.16 6.84
N THR A 41 -12.08 -8.08 6.58
CA THR A 41 -12.24 -9.17 5.61
C THR A 41 -12.57 -10.53 6.25
N ALA A 42 -12.75 -10.56 7.58
CA ALA A 42 -13.05 -11.78 8.32
C ALA A 42 -14.28 -12.50 7.74
N GLY A 43 -14.12 -13.77 7.38
CA GLY A 43 -15.19 -14.60 6.84
C GLY A 43 -15.54 -14.37 5.36
N LEU A 44 -14.82 -13.51 4.63
CA LEU A 44 -15.02 -13.29 3.19
C LEU A 44 -14.16 -14.20 2.30
N ASN A 45 -13.15 -14.87 2.86
CA ASN A 45 -12.19 -15.71 2.13
C ASN A 45 -11.39 -14.93 1.07
N VAL A 46 -10.92 -13.75 1.45
CA VAL A 46 -9.88 -13.01 0.73
C VAL A 46 -8.56 -13.78 0.89
N VAL A 47 -8.05 -14.31 -0.22
CA VAL A 47 -6.85 -15.15 -0.23
C VAL A 47 -5.61 -14.39 -0.70
N LYS A 48 -5.80 -13.29 -1.43
CA LYS A 48 -4.75 -12.39 -1.92
C LYS A 48 -5.29 -10.97 -2.01
N ALA A 49 -4.41 -9.99 -1.85
CA ALA A 49 -4.70 -8.58 -2.03
C ALA A 49 -3.57 -7.88 -2.81
N VAL A 50 -3.91 -6.84 -3.56
CA VAL A 50 -2.98 -5.94 -4.23
C VAL A 50 -3.11 -4.55 -3.61
N TYR A 51 -2.01 -4.05 -3.05
CA TYR A 51 -1.93 -2.74 -2.44
C TYR A 51 -1.88 -1.63 -3.48
N MET A 52 -2.47 -0.49 -3.16
CA MET A 52 -2.40 0.76 -3.92
C MET A 52 -1.81 1.85 -3.04
N GLU A 53 -0.83 2.59 -3.58
CA GLU A 53 -0.22 3.77 -2.96
C GLU A 53 -1.24 4.76 -2.39
N VAL A 54 -0.85 5.48 -1.34
CA VAL A 54 -1.75 6.33 -0.54
C VAL A 54 -1.39 7.81 -0.58
N ASP A 55 -0.63 8.26 -1.57
CA ASP A 55 -0.18 9.64 -1.74
C ASP A 55 0.44 10.21 -0.46
N VAL A 56 1.45 9.50 0.06
CA VAL A 56 2.30 10.02 1.14
C VAL A 56 2.97 11.33 0.71
N ASP A 57 3.47 12.11 1.68
CA ASP A 57 4.37 13.22 1.40
C ASP A 57 5.43 12.80 0.35
N PRO A 58 5.64 13.56 -0.74
CA PRO A 58 6.57 13.18 -1.80
C PRO A 58 7.98 12.81 -1.31
N ALA A 59 8.44 13.38 -0.19
CA ALA A 59 9.72 13.03 0.41
C ALA A 59 9.78 11.58 0.95
N GLN A 60 8.63 10.94 1.17
CA GLN A 60 8.49 9.57 1.68
C GLN A 60 8.10 8.55 0.60
N GLN A 61 7.97 8.95 -0.66
CA GLN A 61 7.53 8.11 -1.78
C GLN A 61 8.34 6.80 -1.93
N VAL A 62 9.66 6.86 -1.71
CA VAL A 62 10.54 5.68 -1.76
C VAL A 62 10.34 4.80 -0.52
N ALA A 63 10.19 5.41 0.65
CA ALA A 63 10.03 4.69 1.90
C ALA A 63 8.69 3.92 1.96
N GLU A 64 7.63 4.48 1.36
CA GLU A 64 6.33 3.80 1.22
C GLU A 64 6.45 2.56 0.33
N ALA A 65 7.07 2.69 -0.85
CA ALA A 65 7.30 1.57 -1.76
C ALA A 65 8.14 0.45 -1.10
N GLU A 66 9.21 0.80 -0.41
CA GLU A 66 10.03 -0.19 0.33
C GLU A 66 9.25 -0.85 1.46
N TYR A 67 8.46 -0.07 2.21
CA TYR A 67 7.63 -0.60 3.28
C TYR A 67 6.60 -1.61 2.77
N ILE A 68 5.89 -1.31 1.66
CA ILE A 68 4.90 -2.25 1.13
C ILE A 68 5.54 -3.48 0.47
N ILE A 69 6.70 -3.34 -0.17
CA ILE A 69 7.47 -4.48 -0.66
C ILE A 69 7.80 -5.44 0.48
N ASP A 70 8.22 -4.90 1.64
CA ASP A 70 8.47 -5.72 2.82
C ASP A 70 7.17 -6.31 3.40
N GLN A 71 6.04 -5.62 3.30
CA GLN A 71 4.74 -6.23 3.64
C GLN A 71 4.40 -7.41 2.73
N CYS A 72 4.58 -7.26 1.41
CA CYS A 72 4.27 -8.30 0.42
C CYS A 72 5.11 -9.58 0.59
N ARG A 73 6.25 -9.49 1.27
CA ARG A 73 7.13 -10.64 1.58
C ARG A 73 6.70 -11.42 2.82
N ARG A 74 5.79 -10.89 3.63
CA ARG A 74 5.34 -11.54 4.86
C ARG A 74 4.30 -12.61 4.54
N GLU A 75 4.35 -13.70 5.27
CA GLU A 75 3.39 -14.82 5.12
C GLU A 75 2.11 -14.62 5.95
N ASP A 76 2.07 -13.58 6.80
CA ASP A 76 0.96 -13.30 7.73
C ASP A 76 -0.05 -12.27 7.21
N THR A 77 -0.01 -11.97 5.91
CA THR A 77 -0.92 -11.04 5.25
C THR A 77 -1.36 -11.59 3.88
N PRO A 78 -2.60 -11.30 3.45
CA PRO A 78 -3.00 -11.59 2.07
C PRO A 78 -2.38 -10.62 1.05
N THR A 79 -1.78 -9.50 1.44
CA THR A 79 -1.17 -8.55 0.50
C THR A 79 0.07 -9.16 -0.14
N VAL A 80 0.04 -9.38 -1.46
CA VAL A 80 1.11 -10.09 -2.19
C VAL A 80 1.70 -9.30 -3.36
N GLY A 81 1.15 -8.13 -3.67
CA GLY A 81 1.66 -7.23 -4.69
C GLY A 81 1.22 -5.80 -4.40
N ALA A 82 1.83 -4.85 -5.10
CA ALA A 82 1.64 -3.43 -4.88
C ALA A 82 1.74 -2.63 -6.19
N VAL A 83 0.81 -1.71 -6.37
CA VAL A 83 0.94 -0.60 -7.33
C VAL A 83 1.45 0.59 -6.55
N ILE A 84 2.71 0.94 -6.78
CA ILE A 84 3.38 2.05 -6.11
C ILE A 84 3.15 3.37 -6.83
N SER A 85 3.46 4.47 -6.15
CA SER A 85 3.38 5.82 -6.72
C SER A 85 4.13 5.92 -8.04
N GLY A 86 3.66 6.79 -8.92
CA GLY A 86 4.36 7.14 -10.15
C GLY A 86 3.93 8.54 -10.51
N ARG A 87 4.88 9.47 -10.63
CA ARG A 87 4.60 10.88 -10.95
C ARG A 87 5.10 11.22 -12.37
N PRO A 88 4.45 10.77 -13.47
CA PRO A 88 4.96 10.94 -14.85
C PRO A 88 5.30 12.36 -15.28
N ALA A 89 4.70 13.36 -14.64
CA ALA A 89 4.94 14.76 -14.95
C ALA A 89 6.24 15.30 -14.32
N GLU A 90 6.86 14.57 -13.38
CA GLU A 90 8.07 14.99 -12.70
C GLU A 90 9.33 14.46 -13.40
N SER A 91 10.41 15.25 -13.39
CA SER A 91 11.68 14.87 -14.01
C SER A 91 12.31 13.61 -13.37
N GLY A 92 12.00 13.34 -12.10
CA GLY A 92 12.47 12.15 -11.37
C GLY A 92 11.67 10.87 -11.65
N PHE A 93 10.63 10.91 -12.48
CA PHE A 93 9.74 9.77 -12.69
C PHE A 93 10.47 8.52 -13.16
N GLN A 94 11.28 8.64 -14.22
CA GLN A 94 11.97 7.50 -14.82
C GLN A 94 12.91 6.82 -13.83
N ASP A 95 13.69 7.61 -13.09
CA ASP A 95 14.62 7.10 -12.07
C ASP A 95 13.85 6.38 -10.96
N TYR A 96 12.71 6.94 -10.53
CA TYR A 96 11.85 6.31 -9.53
C TYR A 96 11.29 4.96 -10.00
N ILE A 97 10.63 4.89 -11.17
CA ILE A 97 9.99 3.64 -11.60
C ILE A 97 11.02 2.56 -11.95
N THR A 98 12.18 2.95 -12.50
CA THR A 98 13.21 1.98 -12.89
C THR A 98 13.88 1.34 -11.67
N ARG A 99 13.94 2.05 -10.52
CA ARG A 99 14.44 1.50 -9.25
C ARG A 99 13.69 0.24 -8.81
N PHE A 100 12.39 0.15 -9.10
CA PHE A 100 11.53 -0.94 -8.64
C PHE A 100 11.09 -1.90 -9.75
N ALA A 101 11.47 -1.66 -11.00
CA ALA A 101 10.96 -2.37 -12.17
C ALA A 101 11.17 -3.90 -12.17
N ASP A 102 12.25 -4.38 -11.53
CA ASP A 102 12.56 -5.81 -11.45
C ASP A 102 12.08 -6.46 -10.12
N ASN A 103 11.38 -5.70 -9.26
CA ASN A 103 10.88 -6.23 -8.00
C ASN A 103 9.61 -7.05 -8.25
N PRO A 104 9.55 -8.34 -7.88
CA PRO A 104 8.39 -9.20 -8.19
C PRO A 104 7.10 -8.83 -7.45
N ALA A 105 7.17 -7.95 -6.45
CA ALA A 105 5.99 -7.44 -5.75
C ALA A 105 5.37 -6.22 -6.46
N ILE A 106 6.06 -5.60 -7.41
CA ILE A 106 5.66 -4.37 -8.12
C ILE A 106 5.26 -4.68 -9.56
#